data_AF-A0A7Y0D0F8-F1
#
_entry.id   AF-A0A7Y0D0F8-F1
#
_cell.length_a   1.000
_cell.length_b   1.000
_cell.length_c   1.000
_cell.angle_alpha   90.00
_cell.angle_beta   90.00
_cell.angle_gamma   90.00
#
_symmetry.space_group_name_H-M   'P 1'
#
loop_
_entity.id
_entity.type
_entity.pdbx_description
1 polymer ?
#
loop_
_entity_poly.entity_id
_entity_poly.type
_entity_poly.pdbx_seq_one_letter_code
_entity_poly.pdbx_strand_id
1 'polypeptide(L)'
;MRPLLNGWRRFGIVIAMLWFIAVISLAFIEYKSKSHGFFVFQSLPVGITFSGNKITLPDSKVIAITEEDEFKLRYEQEKTGKPIHPWEIDWAQLTLVPKVAEIRWLRLGLFALLAPSIAWLLVEVSVLTVAWVRRGFAGKQRDS
;
A
#
# COMPACT_ATOMS: atom_id res chain seq x y z
N MET A 1 47.37 5.23 -3.41
CA MET A 1 46.60 3.97 -3.55
C MET A 1 45.31 4.10 -2.75
N ARG A 2 44.13 3.94 -3.36
CA ARG A 2 42.86 4.01 -2.62
C ARG A 2 42.71 2.76 -1.75
N PRO A 3 42.37 2.87 -0.45
CA PRO A 3 42.22 1.70 0.40
C PRO A 3 41.10 0.82 -0.14
N LEU A 4 41.42 -0.45 -0.39
CA LEU A 4 40.46 -1.47 -0.79
C LEU A 4 39.39 -1.58 0.30
N LEU A 5 38.12 -1.38 -0.07
CA LEU A 5 36.98 -1.54 0.83
C LEU A 5 37.01 -2.91 1.52
N ASN A 6 36.99 -2.92 2.87
CA ASN A 6 36.86 -4.12 3.70
C ASN A 6 35.71 -5.01 3.20
N GLY A 7 35.91 -6.34 3.20
CA GLY A 7 34.92 -7.30 2.67
C GLY A 7 33.50 -7.09 3.24
N TRP A 8 33.40 -6.76 4.52
CA TRP A 8 32.14 -6.42 5.20
C TRP A 8 31.43 -5.19 4.63
N ARG A 9 32.19 -4.16 4.24
CA ARG A 9 31.60 -2.97 3.58
C ARG A 9 31.06 -3.32 2.20
N ARG A 10 31.70 -4.23 1.47
CA ARG A 10 31.20 -4.68 0.16
C ARG A 10 29.88 -5.42 0.29
N PHE A 11 29.75 -6.31 1.28
CA PHE A 11 28.49 -6.99 1.57
C PHE A 11 27.36 -6.02 1.92
N GLY A 12 27.64 -5.02 2.77
CA GLY A 12 26.65 -4.00 3.12
C GLY A 12 26.15 -3.21 1.90
N ILE A 13 27.05 -2.84 0.99
CA ILE A 13 26.71 -2.14 -0.25
C ILE A 13 25.83 -3.02 -1.16
N VAL A 14 26.20 -4.29 -1.34
CA VAL A 14 25.42 -5.22 -2.18
C VAL A 14 24.01 -5.43 -1.63
N ILE A 15 23.87 -5.59 -0.31
CA ILE A 15 22.56 -5.74 0.34
C ILE A 15 21.72 -4.47 0.18
N ALA A 16 22.32 -3.29 0.36
CA ALA A 16 21.63 -2.01 0.17
C ALA A 16 21.17 -1.82 -1.28
N MET A 17 22.00 -2.19 -2.26
CA MET A 17 21.63 -2.15 -3.68
C MET A 17 20.47 -3.11 -4.00
N LEU A 18 20.53 -4.34 -3.50
CA LEU A 18 19.43 -5.32 -3.67
C LEU A 18 18.13 -4.81 -3.04
N TRP A 19 18.21 -4.20 -1.85
CA TRP A 19 17.06 -3.60 -1.20
C TRP A 19 16.45 -2.47 -2.02
N PHE A 20 17.30 -1.57 -2.54
CA PHE A 20 16.87 -0.47 -3.39
C PHE A 20 16.17 -0.97 -4.66
N ILE A 21 16.73 -1.99 -5.32
CA ILE A 21 16.12 -2.64 -6.48
C ILE A 21 14.76 -3.26 -6.12
N ALA A 22 14.62 -3.90 -4.96
CA ALA A 22 13.36 -4.46 -4.50
C ALA A 22 12.29 -3.37 -4.28
N VAL A 23 12.65 -2.25 -3.66
CA VAL A 23 11.73 -1.10 -3.46
C VAL A 23 11.28 -0.50 -4.79
N ILE A 24 12.21 -0.30 -5.73
CA ILE A 24 11.87 0.18 -7.09
C ILE A 24 10.95 -0.81 -7.80
N SER A 25 11.22 -2.11 -7.69
CA SER A 25 10.40 -3.14 -8.33
C SER A 25 8.97 -3.16 -7.76
N LEU A 26 8.82 -3.02 -6.45
CA LEU A 26 7.50 -2.89 -5.81
C LEU A 26 6.75 -1.64 -6.29
N ALA A 27 7.43 -0.48 -6.34
CA ALA A 27 6.83 0.75 -6.87
C ALA A 27 6.40 0.58 -8.34
N PHE A 28 7.20 -0.13 -9.14
CA PHE A 28 6.87 -0.41 -10.54
C PHE A 28 5.68 -1.37 -10.70
N ILE A 29 5.58 -2.40 -9.84
CA ILE A 29 4.42 -3.30 -9.80
C ILE A 29 3.16 -2.53 -9.38
N GLU A 30 3.24 -1.65 -8.39
CA GLU A 30 2.11 -0.83 -7.95
C GLU A 30 1.66 0.18 -9.01
N TYR A 31 2.61 0.76 -9.75
CA TYR A 31 2.34 1.59 -10.92
C TYR A 31 1.68 0.79 -12.06
N LYS A 32 2.17 -0.42 -12.35
CA LYS A 32 1.63 -1.26 -13.44
C LYS A 32 0.33 -1.96 -13.10
N SER A 33 0.05 -2.25 -11.83
CA SER A 33 -1.12 -3.03 -11.45
C SER A 33 -2.44 -2.32 -11.72
N LYS A 34 -2.41 -1.07 -12.22
CA LYS A 34 -3.57 -0.18 -12.31
C LYS A 34 -4.32 -0.20 -10.97
N SER A 35 -3.60 -0.32 -9.85
CA SER A 35 -4.22 -0.25 -8.53
C SER A 35 -5.06 1.00 -8.57
N HIS A 36 -6.36 0.81 -8.38
CA HIS A 36 -7.34 1.86 -8.59
C HIS A 36 -7.02 2.95 -7.56
N GLY A 37 -6.22 3.94 -7.99
CA GLY A 37 -6.05 5.18 -7.28
C GLY A 37 -7.40 5.84 -7.39
N PHE A 38 -8.14 5.67 -6.31
CA PHE A 38 -9.40 6.35 -6.10
C PHE A 38 -9.16 7.84 -6.30
N PHE A 39 -10.16 8.48 -6.90
CA PHE A 39 -10.18 9.91 -7.14
C PHE A 39 -9.44 10.68 -6.05
N VAL A 40 -8.45 11.44 -6.54
CA VAL A 40 -7.69 12.48 -5.87
C VAL A 40 -8.47 13.07 -4.70
N PHE A 41 -7.84 13.02 -3.53
CA PHE A 41 -8.21 13.57 -2.23
C PHE A 41 -9.02 12.68 -1.29
N GLN A 42 -8.57 12.71 -0.04
CA GLN A 42 -9.29 12.40 1.20
C GLN A 42 -10.60 13.23 1.39
N SER A 43 -11.20 13.74 0.32
CA SER A 43 -12.44 14.50 0.30
C SER A 43 -13.10 14.35 -1.07
N LEU A 44 -14.36 13.92 -1.07
CA LEU A 44 -15.24 14.15 -2.22
C LEU A 44 -15.13 15.62 -2.63
N PRO A 45 -14.99 15.95 -3.92
CA PRO A 45 -15.01 17.33 -4.30
C PRO A 45 -16.43 17.85 -4.05
N VAL A 46 -16.53 18.83 -3.16
CA VAL A 46 -17.80 19.44 -2.74
C VAL A 46 -18.50 19.98 -4.00
N GLY A 47 -19.76 19.61 -4.23
CA GLY A 47 -20.54 20.07 -5.39
C GLY A 47 -20.90 19.00 -6.43
N ILE A 48 -20.76 17.70 -6.12
CA ILE A 48 -21.33 16.64 -6.96
C ILE A 48 -22.86 16.70 -6.88
N THR A 49 -23.53 16.80 -8.03
CA THR A 49 -25.00 16.70 -8.09
C THR A 49 -25.44 15.48 -8.88
N PHE A 50 -26.43 14.78 -8.33
CA PHE A 50 -27.06 13.61 -8.94
C PHE A 50 -28.36 14.05 -9.61
N SER A 51 -28.49 13.72 -10.89
CA SER A 51 -29.72 13.97 -11.65
C SER A 51 -30.06 12.72 -12.47
N GLY A 52 -30.78 11.78 -11.85
CA GLY A 52 -31.13 10.49 -12.46
C GLY A 52 -29.87 9.68 -12.79
N ASN A 53 -29.76 9.25 -14.05
CA ASN A 53 -28.63 8.45 -14.54
C ASN A 53 -27.35 9.27 -14.83
N LYS A 54 -27.20 10.46 -14.24
CA LYS A 54 -26.09 11.37 -14.53
C LYS A 54 -25.49 11.92 -13.25
N ILE A 55 -24.17 11.80 -13.14
CA ILE A 55 -23.35 12.39 -12.09
C ILE A 55 -22.67 13.60 -12.70
N THR A 56 -22.90 14.77 -12.12
CA THR A 56 -22.16 15.99 -12.48
C THR A 56 -21.03 16.17 -11.48
N LEU A 57 -19.80 16.21 -11.99
CA LEU A 57 -18.63 16.54 -11.21
C LEU A 57 -18.53 18.08 -11.07
N PRO A 58 -17.80 18.57 -10.06
CA PRO A 58 -17.62 20.01 -9.84
C PRO A 58 -16.86 20.74 -10.96
N ASP A 59 -16.20 20.00 -11.85
CA ASP A 59 -15.64 20.50 -13.12
C ASP A 59 -16.68 20.62 -14.24
N SER A 60 -17.97 20.46 -13.92
CA SER A 60 -19.11 20.38 -14.86
C SER A 60 -19.09 19.17 -15.80
N LYS A 61 -18.22 18.18 -15.56
CA LYS A 61 -18.18 16.95 -16.35
C LYS A 61 -19.36 16.06 -15.97
N VAL A 62 -20.11 15.62 -16.97
CA VAL A 62 -21.27 14.73 -16.78
C VAL A 62 -20.85 13.31 -17.09
N ILE A 63 -21.01 12.41 -16.11
CA ILE A 63 -20.77 10.98 -16.23
C ILE A 63 -22.13 10.27 -16.21
N ALA A 64 -22.45 9.52 -17.25
CA ALA A 64 -23.62 8.66 -17.26
C ALA A 64 -23.33 7.39 -16.45
N ILE A 65 -24.25 6.96 -15.60
CA ILE A 65 -24.13 5.67 -14.90
C ILE A 65 -24.68 4.59 -15.84
N THR A 66 -24.18 3.36 -15.73
CA THR A 66 -24.77 2.20 -16.40
C THR A 66 -26.08 1.82 -15.70
N GLU A 67 -27.06 1.29 -16.44
CA GLU A 67 -28.37 0.92 -15.86
C GLU A 67 -28.27 -0.07 -14.70
N GLU A 68 -27.28 -0.98 -14.73
CA GLU A 68 -27.02 -1.95 -13.66
C GLU A 68 -26.56 -1.29 -12.35
N ASP A 69 -25.70 -0.27 -12.44
CA ASP A 69 -25.18 0.44 -11.27
C ASP A 69 -26.21 1.44 -10.74
N GLU A 70 -27.01 2.06 -11.63
CA GLU A 70 -28.16 2.88 -11.24
C GLU A 70 -29.19 2.06 -10.46
N PHE A 71 -29.48 0.83 -10.92
CA PHE A 71 -30.43 -0.05 -10.25
C PHE A 71 -29.99 -0.42 -8.84
N LYS A 72 -28.70 -0.76 -8.64
CA LYS A 72 -28.16 -1.07 -7.31
C LYS A 72 -28.26 0.11 -6.35
N LEU A 73 -27.87 1.30 -6.81
CA LEU A 73 -27.94 2.52 -6.01
C LEU A 73 -29.40 2.85 -5.65
N ARG A 74 -30.32 2.79 -6.62
CA ARG A 74 -31.73 3.05 -6.36
C ARG A 74 -32.34 2.04 -5.38
N TYR A 75 -32.01 0.76 -5.54
CA TYR A 75 -32.46 -0.30 -4.63
C TYR A 75 -31.98 -0.09 -3.19
N GLU A 76 -30.72 0.32 -2.99
CA GLU A 76 -30.20 0.63 -1.66
C GLU A 76 -30.88 1.86 -1.04
N GLN A 77 -31.14 2.90 -1.85
CA GLN A 77 -31.86 4.09 -1.43
C GLN A 77 -33.32 3.78 -1.03
N GLU A 78 -34.03 2.98 -1.82
CA GLU A 78 -35.40 2.53 -1.51
C GLU A 78 -35.44 1.66 -0.25
N LYS A 79 -34.45 0.78 -0.06
CA LYS A 79 -34.37 -0.11 1.11
C LYS A 79 -34.05 0.63 2.41
N THR A 80 -33.17 1.63 2.36
CA THR A 80 -32.75 2.38 3.56
C THR A 80 -33.57 3.64 3.81
N GLY A 81 -34.30 4.14 2.82
CA GLY A 81 -35.10 5.37 2.90
C GLY A 81 -34.26 6.64 3.11
N LYS A 82 -32.93 6.55 3.00
CA LYS A 82 -31.99 7.65 3.20
C LYS A 82 -31.35 8.03 1.86
N PRO A 83 -31.07 9.32 1.62
CA PRO A 83 -30.28 9.71 0.46
C PRO A 83 -28.90 9.06 0.56
N ILE A 84 -28.47 8.37 -0.49
CA ILE A 84 -27.13 7.77 -0.56
C ILE A 84 -26.14 8.91 -0.62
N HIS A 85 -25.19 8.89 0.30
CA HIS A 85 -24.14 9.89 0.31
C HIS A 85 -23.03 9.52 -0.67
N PRO A 86 -22.38 10.49 -1.34
CA PRO A 86 -21.39 10.17 -2.36
C PRO A 86 -20.19 9.34 -1.86
N TRP A 87 -19.91 9.26 -0.55
CA TRP A 87 -18.84 8.41 0.00
C TRP A 87 -19.24 6.94 0.18
N GLU A 88 -20.54 6.62 0.09
CA GLU A 88 -21.06 5.25 0.20
C GLU A 88 -21.00 4.51 -1.15
N ILE A 89 -20.82 5.25 -2.25
CA ILE A 89 -20.72 4.71 -3.61
C ILE A 89 -19.31 4.13 -3.81
N ASP A 90 -19.23 2.85 -4.20
CA ASP A 90 -17.96 2.25 -4.63
C ASP A 90 -17.58 2.73 -6.04
N TRP A 91 -16.95 3.89 -6.11
CA TRP A 91 -16.49 4.52 -7.34
C TRP A 91 -15.50 3.67 -8.15
N ALA A 92 -14.90 2.62 -7.56
CA ALA A 92 -14.02 1.72 -8.30
C ALA A 92 -14.77 0.87 -9.33
N GLN A 93 -16.08 0.66 -9.18
CA GLN A 93 -16.86 -0.16 -10.10
C GLN A 93 -17.33 0.63 -11.33
N LEU A 94 -17.40 1.95 -11.23
CA LEU A 94 -17.79 2.84 -12.32
C LEU A 94 -16.64 3.00 -13.34
N THR A 95 -16.83 2.42 -14.53
CA THR A 95 -15.83 2.41 -15.62
C THR A 95 -15.58 3.80 -16.24
N LEU A 96 -16.54 4.70 -16.12
CA LEU A 96 -16.52 6.04 -16.72
C LEU A 96 -15.89 7.10 -15.83
N VAL A 97 -15.62 6.76 -14.56
CA VAL A 97 -14.95 7.65 -13.61
C VAL A 97 -13.45 7.63 -13.91
N PRO A 98 -12.82 8.77 -14.22
CA PRO A 98 -11.40 8.79 -14.52
C PRO A 98 -10.60 8.38 -13.28
N LYS A 99 -9.95 7.22 -13.35
CA LYS A 99 -9.06 6.71 -12.30
C LYS A 99 -7.66 7.22 -12.55
N VAL A 100 -7.02 7.82 -11.55
CA VAL A 100 -5.61 8.23 -11.64
C VAL A 100 -4.78 7.15 -10.97
N ALA A 101 -3.69 6.72 -11.60
CA ALA A 101 -2.76 5.80 -10.96
C ALA A 101 -1.97 6.57 -9.88
N GLU A 102 -2.42 6.52 -8.64
CA GLU A 102 -1.70 7.09 -7.50
C GLU A 102 -0.77 6.04 -6.91
N ILE A 103 0.54 6.33 -6.98
CA ILE A 103 1.54 5.59 -6.22
C ILE A 103 1.32 5.95 -4.75
N ARG A 104 1.04 4.95 -3.90
CA ARG A 104 0.86 5.16 -2.46
C ARG A 104 2.23 5.38 -1.78
N TRP A 105 2.86 6.51 -2.06
CA TRP A 105 4.20 6.88 -1.61
C TRP A 105 4.41 6.70 -0.12
N LEU A 106 3.40 7.02 0.70
CA LEU A 106 3.47 6.83 2.15
C LEU A 106 3.56 5.35 2.53
N ARG A 107 2.77 4.48 1.88
CA ARG A 107 2.79 3.04 2.14
C ARG A 107 4.11 2.42 1.69
N LEU A 108 4.59 2.80 0.50
CA LEU A 108 5.88 2.38 -0.03
C LEU A 108 7.05 2.86 0.85
N GLY A 109 7.02 4.12 1.29
CA GLY A 109 8.00 4.68 2.21
C GLY A 109 8.00 3.96 3.56
N LEU A 110 6.82 3.67 4.12
CA LEU A 110 6.69 2.89 5.35
C LEU A 110 7.30 1.50 5.17
N PHE A 111 6.98 0.80 4.08
CA PHE A 111 7.55 -0.53 3.79
C PHE A 111 9.06 -0.48 3.59
N ALA A 112 9.57 0.51 2.87
CA ALA A 112 11.00 0.68 2.61
C ALA A 112 11.82 0.90 3.90
N LEU A 113 11.23 1.54 4.91
CA LEU A 113 11.83 1.78 6.22
C LEU A 113 11.61 0.62 7.20
N LEU A 114 10.38 0.12 7.31
CA LEU A 114 10.01 -0.88 8.32
C LEU A 114 10.58 -2.27 8.00
N ALA A 115 10.59 -2.68 6.75
CA ALA A 115 11.04 -4.01 6.39
C ALA A 115 12.52 -4.29 6.76
N PRO A 116 13.50 -3.38 6.52
CA PRO A 116 14.87 -3.62 6.98
C PRO A 116 14.98 -3.57 8.51
N SER A 117 14.19 -2.72 9.20
CA SER A 117 14.15 -2.72 10.67
C SER A 117 13.62 -4.03 11.24
N ILE A 118 12.56 -4.59 10.65
CA ILE A 118 11.98 -5.88 11.04
C ILE A 118 12.98 -7.01 10.75
N ALA A 119 13.62 -7.01 9.58
CA ALA A 119 14.65 -7.98 9.24
C ALA A 119 15.82 -7.94 10.23
N TRP A 120 16.25 -6.75 10.66
CA TRP A 120 17.28 -6.59 11.67
C TRP A 120 16.86 -7.18 13.02
N LEU A 121 15.65 -6.89 13.48
CA LEU A 121 15.11 -7.45 14.73
C LEU A 121 15.07 -8.98 14.69
N LEU A 122 14.68 -9.58 13.56
CA LEU A 122 14.70 -11.04 13.40
C LEU A 122 16.11 -11.62 13.51
N VAL A 123 17.12 -10.94 12.97
CA VAL A 123 18.53 -11.34 13.10
C VAL A 123 18.97 -11.25 14.56
N GLU A 124 18.67 -10.16 15.26
CA GLU A 124 19.00 -10.02 16.68
C GLU A 124 18.36 -11.10 17.54
N VAL A 125 17.07 -11.36 17.35
CA VAL A 125 16.35 -12.44 18.05
C VAL A 125 16.99 -13.80 17.78
N SER A 126 17.39 -14.07 16.54
CA SER A 126 18.07 -15.31 16.17
C SER A 126 19.42 -15.46 16.88
N VAL A 127 20.24 -14.40 16.90
CA VAL A 127 21.54 -14.38 17.58
C VAL A 127 21.37 -14.59 19.08
N LEU A 128 20.41 -13.91 19.71
CA LEU A 128 20.11 -14.06 21.13
C LEU A 128 19.66 -15.49 21.46
N THR A 129 18.83 -16.09 20.60
CA THR A 129 18.37 -17.47 20.76
C THR A 129 19.55 -18.45 20.71
N VAL A 130 20.44 -18.31 19.72
CA VAL A 130 21.64 -19.15 19.60
C VAL A 130 22.56 -18.96 20.81
N ALA A 131 22.76 -17.72 21.28
CA ALA A 131 23.57 -17.43 22.44
C ALA A 131 22.99 -18.04 23.73
N TRP A 132 21.66 -17.98 23.90
CA TRP A 132 20.95 -18.57 25.02
C TRP A 132 21.09 -20.10 25.01
N VAL A 133 20.86 -20.74 23.87
CA VAL A 133 21.04 -22.20 23.69
C VAL A 133 22.47 -22.61 24.05
N ARG A 134 23.47 -21.88 23.53
CA ARG A 134 24.90 -22.15 23.82
C ARG A 134 25.22 -22.05 25.31
N ARG A 135 24.67 -21.05 26.02
CA ARG A 135 24.85 -20.93 27.48
C ARG A 135 24.20 -22.08 28.25
N GLY A 136 23.00 -22.51 27.83
CA GLY A 136 22.32 -23.66 28.42
C GLY A 136 23.13 -24.96 28.35
N PHE A 137 23.84 -25.17 27.24
CA PHE A 137 24.73 -26.33 27.08
C PHE A 137 26.08 -26.17 27.80
N ALA A 138 26.65 -24.96 27.86
CA ALA A 138 27.92 -24.71 28.54
C ALA A 138 27.85 -24.91 30.07
N GLY A 139 26.70 -24.66 30.70
CA GLY A 139 26.50 -24.92 32.13
C GLY A 139 26.59 -26.41 32.48
N LYS A 140 26.11 -27.29 31.59
CA LYS A 140 26.07 -28.74 31.81
C LYS A 140 27.46 -29.42 31.80
N GLN A 141 28.47 -28.77 31.23
CA GLN A 141 29.83 -29.30 31.10
C GLN A 141 30.72 -28.97 32.31
N ARG A 142 30.26 -28.10 33.23
CA ARG A 142 31.03 -27.65 34.39
C ARG A 142 30.71 -28.44 35.67
N ASP A 143 29.59 -29.17 35.66
CA ASP A 143 29.08 -29.98 36.77
C ASP A 143 29.25 -31.50 36.53
N SER A 144 30.02 -31.89 35.51
CA SER A 144 30.47 -33.26 35.23
C SER A 144 31.98 -33.35 35.30
#